data_AF-A0AAV6Z191-F1
#
_entry.id   AF-A0AAV6Z191-F1
#
_cell.length_a   1.000
_cell.length_b   1.000
_cell.length_c   1.000
_cell.angle_alpha   90.00
_cell.angle_beta   90.00
_cell.angle_gamma   90.00
#
_symmetry.space_group_name_H-M   'P 1'
#
loop_
_entity.id
_entity.type
_entity.pdbx_description
1 polymer ?
#
loop_
_entity_poly.entity_id
_entity_poly.type
_entity_poly.pdbx_seq_one_letter_code
_entity_poly.pdbx_strand_id
1 'polypeptide(L)'
;MVVGARRAGLSISETADLLGFSRTTISRVYREWSEKEKTSSERQFCGRKCLVDARGQRRMGRLVRADRKATVTQITTRYNQGRQKSISERTVR
;
A
#
# COMPACT_ATOMS: atom_id res chain seq x y z
N MET A 1 11.12 7.49 -19.18
CA MET A 1 12.56 7.34 -19.49
C MET A 1 12.86 5.98 -20.13
N VAL A 2 12.68 4.85 -19.42
CA VAL A 2 12.95 3.49 -19.94
C VAL A 2 12.18 3.16 -21.24
N VAL A 3 10.86 3.34 -21.25
CA VAL A 3 10.01 3.06 -22.41
C VAL A 3 10.39 3.93 -23.62
N GLY A 4 10.74 5.20 -23.39
CA GLY A 4 11.15 6.13 -24.45
C GLY A 4 12.43 5.67 -25.14
N ALA A 5 13.46 5.30 -24.37
CA ALA A 5 14.71 4.75 -24.90
C ALA A 5 14.47 3.46 -25.71
N ARG A 6 13.62 2.56 -25.22
CA ARG A 6 13.27 1.32 -25.93
C ARG A 6 12.48 1.56 -27.22
N ARG A 7 11.58 2.55 -27.25
CA ARG A 7 10.83 2.95 -28.46
C ARG A 7 11.72 3.65 -29.50
N ALA A 8 12.81 4.27 -29.06
CA ALA A 8 13.83 4.85 -29.94
C ALA A 8 14.79 3.81 -30.54
N GLY A 9 14.58 2.51 -30.27
CA GLY A 9 15.38 1.41 -30.85
C GLY A 9 16.59 0.99 -30.02
N LEU A 10 16.85 1.62 -28.87
CA LEU A 10 17.99 1.25 -28.00
C LEU A 10 17.78 -0.14 -27.40
N SER A 11 18.85 -0.93 -27.32
CA SER A 11 18.87 -2.23 -26.65
C SER A 11 18.69 -2.08 -25.13
N ILE A 12 18.44 -3.21 -24.45
CA ILE A 12 18.30 -3.24 -22.98
C ILE A 12 19.61 -2.84 -22.29
N SER A 13 20.75 -3.26 -22.83
CA SER A 13 22.08 -2.91 -22.31
C SER A 13 22.37 -1.43 -22.48
N GLU A 14 22.16 -0.87 -23.68
CA GLU A 14 22.38 0.56 -23.93
C GLU A 14 21.46 1.43 -23.07
N THR A 15 20.20 1.01 -22.88
CA THR A 15 19.27 1.71 -21.98
C THR A 15 19.71 1.61 -20.52
N ALA A 16 20.26 0.46 -20.10
CA ALA A 16 20.77 0.27 -18.75
C ALA A 16 21.97 1.19 -18.47
N ASP A 17 22.91 1.25 -19.41
CA ASP A 17 24.11 2.08 -19.30
C ASP A 17 23.77 3.57 -19.36
N LEU A 18 22.89 3.98 -20.28
CA LEU A 18 22.42 5.37 -20.41
C LEU A 18 21.72 5.88 -19.15
N LEU A 19 20.91 5.02 -18.51
CA LEU A 19 20.10 5.39 -17.35
C LEU A 19 20.76 5.07 -16.01
N GLY A 20 21.93 4.40 -16.03
CA GLY A 20 22.62 3.94 -14.82
C GLY A 20 21.84 2.88 -14.02
N PHE A 21 20.93 2.14 -14.64
CA PHE A 21 20.15 1.09 -13.99
C PHE A 21 20.64 -0.29 -14.38
N SER A 22 20.37 -1.30 -13.55
CA SER A 22 20.67 -2.68 -13.92
C SER A 22 19.83 -3.13 -15.13
N ARG A 23 20.40 -4.01 -15.97
CA ARG A 23 19.68 -4.64 -17.09
C ARG A 23 18.40 -5.35 -16.65
N THR A 24 18.40 -5.97 -15.46
CA THR A 24 17.21 -6.65 -14.91
C THR A 24 16.10 -5.67 -14.53
N THR A 25 16.44 -4.50 -14.00
CA THR A 25 15.48 -3.42 -13.74
C THR A 25 14.85 -2.93 -15.05
N ILE A 26 15.67 -2.67 -16.07
CA ILE A 26 15.18 -2.24 -17.39
C ILE A 26 14.25 -3.29 -18.00
N SER A 27 14.65 -4.56 -18.00
CA SER A 27 13.81 -5.66 -18.50
C SER A 27 12.48 -5.78 -17.76
N ARG A 28 12.48 -5.66 -16.42
CA ARG A 28 11.25 -5.71 -15.63
C ARG A 28 10.30 -4.57 -15.94
N VAL A 29 10.82 -3.34 -15.97
CA VAL A 29 10.02 -2.14 -16.27
C VAL A 29 9.45 -2.19 -17.69
N TYR A 30 10.25 -2.62 -18.68
CA TYR A 30 9.79 -2.73 -20.06
C TYR A 30 8.71 -3.82 -20.22
N ARG A 31 8.87 -4.97 -19.54
CA ARG A 31 7.85 -6.03 -19.53
C ARG A 31 6.55 -5.58 -18.87
N GLU A 32 6.62 -4.98 -17.68
CA GLU A 32 5.42 -4.47 -16.99
C GLU A 32 4.68 -3.42 -17.83
N TRP A 33 5.42 -2.54 -18.52
CA TRP A 33 4.82 -1.61 -19.46
C TRP A 33 4.20 -2.31 -20.68
N SER A 34 4.86 -3.31 -21.26
CA SER A 34 4.31 -4.04 -22.42
C SER A 34 3.03 -4.80 -22.10
N GLU A 35 2.85 -5.25 -20.86
CA GLU A 35 1.66 -5.98 -20.41
C GLU A 35 0.51 -5.04 -20.00
N LYS A 36 0.82 -3.89 -19.41
CA LYS A 36 -0.17 -2.99 -18.78
C LYS A 36 -0.36 -1.65 -19.48
N GLU A 37 0.48 -1.33 -20.46
CA GLU A 37 0.64 -0.04 -21.14
C GLU A 37 0.82 1.17 -20.21
N LYS A 38 1.10 0.94 -18.93
CA LYS A 38 1.26 1.96 -17.91
C LYS A 38 2.74 2.13 -17.57
N THR A 39 3.17 3.38 -17.48
CA THR A 39 4.52 3.75 -17.04
C THR A 39 4.63 3.91 -15.53
N SER A 40 3.49 3.99 -14.83
CA SER A 40 3.40 4.09 -13.37
C SER A 40 3.25 2.72 -12.73
N SER A 41 3.92 2.51 -11.59
CA SER A 41 3.69 1.34 -10.74
C SER A 41 2.40 1.47 -9.94
N GLU A 42 1.67 0.37 -9.77
CA GLU A 42 0.51 0.29 -8.88
C GLU A 42 0.90 0.14 -7.40
N ARG A 43 2.19 0.25 -7.06
CA ARG A 43 2.70 0.19 -5.68
C ARG A 43 1.96 1.10 -4.70
N GLN A 44 1.44 2.24 -5.16
CA GLN A 44 0.61 3.14 -4.34
C GLN A 44 -0.69 2.50 -3.83
N PHE A 45 -1.22 1.51 -4.56
CA PHE A 45 -2.40 0.73 -4.16
C PHE A 45 -2.03 -0.56 -3.43
N CYS A 46 -0.74 -0.87 -3.36
CA CYS A 46 -0.23 -2.01 -2.62
C CYS A 46 -0.05 -1.65 -1.14
N GLY A 47 -0.30 -2.60 -0.25
CA GLY A 47 -0.12 -2.41 1.19
C GLY A 47 -1.29 -2.96 2.00
N ARG A 48 -1.15 -2.92 3.33
CA ARG A 48 -2.19 -3.38 4.24
C ARG A 48 -3.36 -2.39 4.22
N LYS A 49 -4.51 -2.83 3.69
CA LYS A 49 -5.74 -2.04 3.76
C LYS A 49 -6.16 -1.86 5.22
N CYS A 50 -6.51 -0.63 5.60
CA CYS A 50 -7.08 -0.37 6.92
C CYS A 50 -8.47 -0.99 7.01
N LEU A 51 -8.65 -1.89 7.98
CA LEU A 51 -9.96 -2.48 8.32
C LEU A 51 -10.93 -1.45 8.93
N VAL A 52 -10.36 -0.36 9.46
CA VAL A 52 -11.08 0.71 10.15
C VAL A 52 -10.98 1.98 9.31
N ASP A 53 -12.13 2.60 9.04
CA ASP A 53 -12.21 3.88 8.35
C ASP A 53 -11.72 5.05 9.23
N ALA A 54 -11.50 6.22 8.64
CA ALA A 54 -11.03 7.39 9.39
C ALA A 54 -11.99 7.80 10.54
N ARG A 55 -13.30 7.53 10.40
CA ARG A 55 -14.28 7.76 11.48
C ARG A 55 -14.11 6.74 12.60
N GLY A 56 -13.91 5.47 12.27
CA GLY A 56 -13.61 4.41 13.21
C GLY A 56 -12.32 4.67 13.98
N GLN A 57 -11.25 5.13 13.31
CA GLN A 57 -10.00 5.51 13.97
C GLN A 57 -10.21 6.67 14.97
N ARG A 58 -10.96 7.70 14.57
CA ARG A 58 -11.32 8.81 15.47
C ARG A 58 -12.11 8.34 16.68
N ARG A 59 -13.08 7.43 16.50
CA ARG A 59 -13.84 6.83 17.61
C ARG A 59 -12.95 6.00 18.53
N MET A 60 -12.05 5.19 17.96
CA MET A 60 -11.08 4.41 18.72
C MET A 60 -10.22 5.33 19.61
N GLY A 61 -9.70 6.42 19.04
CA GLY A 61 -8.95 7.42 19.81
C GLY A 61 -9.78 8.09 20.92
N ARG A 62 -11.09 8.28 20.74
CA ARG A 62 -11.98 8.76 21.81
C ARG A 62 -12.16 7.72 22.92
N LEU A 63 -12.34 6.45 22.58
CA LEU A 63 -12.48 5.36 23.57
C LEU A 63 -11.22 5.21 24.42
N VAL A 64 -10.04 5.20 23.78
CA VAL A 64 -8.73 5.15 24.47
C VAL A 64 -8.51 6.37 25.36
N ARG A 65 -8.90 7.57 24.90
CA ARG A 65 -8.76 8.79 25.70
C ARG A 65 -9.70 8.84 26.90
N ALA A 66 -10.93 8.34 26.75
CA ALA A 66 -11.92 8.29 27.82
C ALA A 66 -11.53 7.28 28.91
N ASP A 67 -10.90 6.18 28.53
CA ASP A 67 -10.54 5.10 29.46
C ASP A 67 -9.10 4.63 29.21
N ARG A 68 -8.14 5.43 29.69
CA ARG A 68 -6.69 5.18 29.48
C ARG A 68 -6.18 3.89 30.13
N LYS A 69 -6.94 3.32 31.06
CA LYS A 69 -6.61 2.07 31.76
C LYS A 69 -7.31 0.84 31.17
N ALA A 70 -8.20 1.03 30.18
CA ALA A 70 -8.93 -0.08 29.57
C ALA A 70 -7.99 -1.03 28.83
N THR A 71 -8.27 -2.33 28.97
CA THR A 71 -7.56 -3.36 28.21
C THR A 71 -8.01 -3.38 26.75
N VAL A 72 -7.16 -3.91 25.86
CA VAL A 72 -7.47 -4.02 24.41
C VAL A 72 -8.80 -4.76 24.20
N THR A 73 -9.08 -5.79 24.98
CA THR A 73 -10.35 -6.54 24.95
C THR A 73 -11.54 -5.64 25.29
N GLN A 74 -11.46 -4.84 26.36
CA GLN A 74 -12.53 -3.92 26.76
C GLN A 74 -12.79 -2.85 25.69
N ILE A 75 -11.72 -2.30 25.10
CA ILE A 75 -11.82 -1.30 24.02
C ILE A 75 -12.44 -1.94 22.78
N THR A 76 -12.03 -3.15 22.42
CA THR A 76 -12.54 -3.90 21.27
C THR A 76 -14.04 -4.20 21.43
N THR A 77 -14.46 -4.68 22.60
CA THR A 77 -15.88 -4.94 22.89
C THR A 77 -16.71 -3.67 22.80
N ARG A 78 -16.27 -2.57 23.45
CA ARG A 78 -16.96 -1.26 23.36
C ARG A 78 -17.00 -0.71 21.93
N TYR A 79 -15.95 -0.94 21.16
CA TYR A 79 -15.91 -0.52 19.77
C TYR A 79 -16.86 -1.35 18.88
N ASN A 80 -16.98 -2.64 19.12
CA ASN A 80 -17.84 -3.53 18.34
C ASN A 80 -19.33 -3.43 18.71
N GLN A 81 -19.66 -2.91 19.90
CA GLN A 81 -21.05 -2.66 20.31
C GLN A 81 -21.80 -1.82 19.28
N GLY A 82 -22.90 -2.37 18.75
CA GLY A 82 -23.77 -1.71 17.78
C GLY A 82 -23.20 -1.64 16.35
N ARG A 83 -22.17 -2.43 16.01
CA ARG A 83 -21.61 -2.46 14.64
C ARG A 83 -21.90 -3.76 13.93
N GLN A 84 -22.25 -3.64 12.65
CA GLN A 84 -22.45 -4.78 11.75
C GLN A 84 -21.13 -5.50 11.42
N LYS A 85 -20.00 -4.76 11.41
CA LYS A 85 -18.66 -5.31 11.18
C LYS A 85 -17.82 -5.17 12.45
N SER A 86 -17.53 -6.30 13.08
CA SER A 86 -16.64 -6.37 14.23
C SER A 86 -15.17 -6.37 13.80
N ILE A 87 -14.31 -5.86 14.67
CA ILE A 87 -12.85 -5.93 14.52
C ILE A 87 -12.24 -6.82 15.60
N SER A 88 -11.14 -7.49 15.26
CA SER A 88 -10.36 -8.30 16.20
C SER A 88 -9.42 -7.45 17.03
N GLU A 89 -8.98 -7.96 18.19
CA GLU A 89 -8.01 -7.29 19.05
C GLU A 89 -6.68 -6.98 18.33
N ARG A 90 -6.28 -7.84 17.37
CA ARG A 90 -5.09 -7.62 16.53
C ARG A 90 -5.20 -6.40 15.61
N THR A 91 -6.42 -5.91 15.39
CA THR A 91 -6.68 -4.68 14.63
C THR A 91 -6.68 -3.45 15.53
N VAL A 92 -6.90 -3.64 16.84
CA VAL A 92 -6.96 -2.57 17.85
C VAL A 92 -5.60 -2.29 18.47
N ARG A 93 -4.73 -3.30 18.59
CA ARG A 93 -3.32 -3.13 18.96
C ARG A 93 -2.56 -2.38 17.88
#